data_AF-A0A3G8M3L8-F1
#
_entry.id   AF-A0A3G8M3L8-F1
#
_cell.length_a   1.000
_cell.length_b   1.000
_cell.length_c   1.000
_cell.angle_alpha   90.00
_cell.angle_beta   90.00
_cell.angle_gamma   90.00
#
_symmetry.space_group_name_H-M   'P 1'
#
loop_
_entity.id
_entity.type
_entity.pdbx_description
1 polymer ?
#
loop_
_entity_poly.entity_id
_entity_poly.type
_entity_poly.pdbx_seq_one_letter_code
_entity_poly.pdbx_strand_id
1 'polypeptide(L)'
;MQAAAAMDTTTKKLRSVLTNDPRRLAGVSMHTPEGRRFKDIVDAILVEFGGDADVTRVRELASLKFSHEMIQAQVIAGDLAKTDDLVRLSNLIGRVEKDLRRRKAARTAITPPAHSLANIIARHRAADEAARRAAAATPAPPAGDGDNGDGR
;
A
#
# COMPACT_ATOMS: atom_id res chain seq x y z
N MET A 1 -29.61 27.30 18.23
CA MET A 1 -29.06 25.94 18.39
C MET A 1 -28.40 25.43 17.10
N GLN A 2 -27.27 25.98 16.66
CA GLN A 2 -26.55 25.51 15.45
C GLN A 2 -25.03 25.34 15.62
N ALA A 3 -24.47 25.57 16.81
CA ALA A 3 -23.02 25.47 17.03
C ALA A 3 -22.50 24.05 17.33
N ALA A 4 -23.37 23.12 17.73
CA ALA A 4 -22.95 21.78 18.18
C ALA A 4 -22.56 20.82 17.03
N ALA A 5 -23.18 20.94 15.85
CA ALA A 5 -22.94 20.02 14.73
C ALA A 5 -21.59 20.26 14.01
N ALA A 6 -21.06 21.49 14.07
CA ALA A 6 -19.78 21.85 13.43
C ALA A 6 -18.54 21.38 14.23
N MET A 7 -18.64 21.31 15.57
CA MET A 7 -17.55 20.79 16.41
C MET A 7 -17.37 19.27 16.29
N ASP A 8 -18.46 18.53 16.14
CA ASP A 8 -18.45 17.07 16.12
C ASP A 8 -17.87 16.50 14.81
N THR A 9 -18.17 17.14 13.67
CA THR A 9 -17.60 16.79 12.36
C THR A 9 -16.09 17.08 12.30
N THR A 10 -15.64 18.19 12.88
CA THR A 10 -14.22 18.57 12.92
C THR A 10 -13.40 17.61 13.78
N THR A 11 -13.88 17.26 14.98
CA THR A 11 -13.20 16.29 15.86
C THR A 11 -13.20 14.87 15.27
N LYS A 12 -14.26 14.44 14.59
CA LYS A 12 -14.31 13.14 13.90
C LYS A 12 -13.29 13.07 12.74
N LYS A 13 -13.15 14.15 11.98
CA LYS A 13 -12.17 14.25 10.88
C LYS A 13 -10.73 14.24 11.40
N LEU A 14 -10.44 14.95 12.49
CA LEU A 14 -9.13 14.95 13.15
C LEU A 14 -8.75 13.57 13.69
N ARG A 15 -9.69 12.86 14.34
CA ARG A 15 -9.49 11.48 14.81
C ARG A 15 -9.24 10.52 13.65
N SER A 16 -10.02 10.61 12.56
CA SER A 16 -9.84 9.77 11.37
C SER A 16 -8.46 9.96 10.71
N VAL A 17 -8.00 11.20 10.59
CA VAL A 17 -6.67 11.51 10.03
C VAL A 17 -5.56 10.97 10.93
N LEU A 18 -5.69 11.08 12.26
CA LEU A 18 -4.72 10.52 13.20
C LEU A 18 -4.72 8.99 13.22
N THR A 19 -5.86 8.34 13.04
CA THR A 19 -5.92 6.87 13.02
C THR A 19 -5.37 6.30 11.72
N ASN A 20 -5.60 6.97 10.58
CA ASN A 20 -5.31 6.41 9.26
C ASN A 20 -3.97 6.87 8.63
N ASP A 21 -3.37 7.96 9.12
CA ASP A 21 -2.06 8.41 8.61
C ASP A 21 -0.91 7.89 9.49
N PRO A 22 -0.08 6.93 9.01
CA PRO A 22 1.04 6.41 9.80
C PRO A 22 2.07 7.49 10.14
N ARG A 23 2.10 8.60 9.37
CA ARG A 23 3.07 9.69 9.56
C ARG A 23 2.72 10.61 10.73
N ARG A 24 1.51 10.53 11.29
CA ARG A 24 1.08 11.43 12.36
C ARG A 24 1.01 10.72 13.71
N LEU A 25 1.54 11.40 14.72
CA LEU A 25 1.44 11.03 16.13
C LEU A 25 0.54 12.05 16.84
N ALA A 26 -0.34 11.55 17.71
CA ALA A 26 -1.19 12.42 18.53
C ALA A 26 -0.32 13.26 19.48
N GLY A 27 -0.56 14.57 19.52
CA GLY A 27 0.15 15.49 20.42
C GLY A 27 1.57 15.88 19.99
N VAL A 28 2.06 15.39 18.84
CA VAL A 28 3.41 15.73 18.34
C VAL A 28 3.30 16.65 17.12
N SER A 29 4.03 17.77 17.17
CA SER A 29 4.18 18.64 16.01
C SER A 29 5.17 18.03 15.02
N MET A 30 4.73 17.79 13.78
CA MET A 30 5.57 17.25 12.71
C MET A 30 6.56 18.29 12.12
N HIS A 31 6.55 19.52 12.67
CA HIS A 31 7.45 20.60 12.29
C HIS A 31 8.70 20.69 13.17
N THR A 32 8.80 19.88 14.24
CA THR A 32 10.03 19.79 15.04
C THR A 32 11.04 18.86 14.36
N PRO A 33 12.34 18.94 14.70
CA PRO A 33 13.34 17.99 14.22
C PRO A 33 12.95 16.52 14.49
N GLU A 34 12.41 16.23 15.67
CA GLU A 34 11.96 14.89 16.08
C GLU A 34 10.77 14.43 15.25
N GLY A 35 9.77 15.31 15.07
CA GLY A 35 8.60 15.01 14.24
C GLY A 35 9.00 14.73 12.79
N ARG A 36 9.91 15.52 12.21
CA ARG A 36 10.44 15.24 10.86
C ARG A 36 11.18 13.92 10.80
N ARG A 37 12.05 13.63 11.77
CA ARG A 37 12.79 12.36 11.80
C ARG A 37 11.86 11.15 11.89
N PHE A 38 10.82 11.23 12.72
CA PHE A 38 9.79 10.19 12.79
C PHE A 38 9.10 9.98 11.43
N LYS A 39 8.76 11.06 10.73
CA LYS A 39 8.18 10.98 9.38
C LYS A 39 9.12 10.29 8.40
N ASP A 40 10.42 10.63 8.41
CA ASP A 40 11.41 10.02 7.53
C ASP A 40 11.52 8.50 7.78
N ILE A 41 11.47 8.09 9.05
CA ILE A 41 11.46 6.67 9.45
C ILE A 41 10.20 5.97 8.91
N VAL A 42 9.02 6.59 9.05
CA VAL A 42 7.77 6.05 8.51
C VAL A 42 7.86 5.91 6.99
N ASP A 43 8.38 6.93 6.30
CA ASP A 43 8.52 6.91 4.85
C ASP A 43 9.47 5.77 4.39
N ALA A 44 10.61 5.59 5.07
CA ALA A 44 11.52 4.48 4.81
C ALA A 44 10.86 3.11 5.03
N ILE A 45 10.06 2.95 6.10
CA ILE A 45 9.32 1.71 6.37
C ILE A 45 8.29 1.45 5.27
N LEU A 46 7.55 2.47 4.82
CA LEU A 46 6.56 2.31 3.75
C LEU A 46 7.21 1.96 2.41
N VAL A 47 8.43 2.45 2.13
CA VAL A 47 9.22 2.04 0.96
C VAL A 47 9.58 0.55 1.07
N GLU A 48 10.01 0.07 2.23
CA GLU A 48 10.40 -1.34 2.41
C GLU A 48 9.20 -2.30 2.38
N PHE A 49 8.09 -1.96 3.06
CA PHE A 49 6.97 -2.87 3.31
C PHE A 49 5.75 -2.66 2.41
N GLY A 50 5.73 -1.57 1.63
CA GLY A 50 4.65 -1.16 0.76
C GLY A 50 3.74 -0.10 1.39
N GLY A 51 3.18 0.77 0.56
CA GLY A 51 2.25 1.82 0.98
C GLY A 51 0.90 1.30 1.51
N ASP A 52 0.59 0.02 1.25
CA ASP A 52 -0.58 -0.71 1.71
C ASP A 52 -0.33 -1.50 3.02
N ALA A 53 0.85 -1.34 3.62
CA ALA A 53 1.16 -1.97 4.89
C ALA A 53 0.22 -1.50 6.01
N ASP A 54 0.01 -2.37 7.01
CA ASP A 54 -0.83 -2.08 8.18
C ASP A 54 -0.32 -0.85 8.92
N VAL A 55 -1.10 0.24 8.85
CA VAL A 55 -0.80 1.56 9.43
C VAL A 55 -0.41 1.47 10.90
N THR A 56 -1.09 0.62 11.67
CA THR A 56 -0.83 0.48 13.11
C THR A 56 0.54 -0.13 13.35
N ARG A 57 0.90 -1.16 12.57
CA ARG A 57 2.20 -1.83 12.66
C ARG A 57 3.34 -0.97 12.14
N VAL A 58 3.11 -0.20 11.08
CA VAL A 58 4.07 0.79 10.58
C VAL A 58 4.35 1.85 11.66
N ARG A 59 3.31 2.37 12.31
CA ARG A 59 3.46 3.36 13.38
C ARG A 59 4.16 2.79 14.62
N GLU A 60 3.83 1.57 15.01
CA GLU A 60 4.51 0.85 16.10
C GLU A 60 6.01 0.70 15.80
N LEU A 61 6.35 0.17 14.61
CA LEU A 61 7.74 0.00 14.19
C LEU A 61 8.50 1.34 14.15
N ALA A 62 7.88 2.39 13.60
CA ALA A 62 8.49 3.71 13.53
C ALA A 62 8.76 4.28 14.93
N SER A 63 7.82 4.12 15.87
CA SER A 63 7.98 4.57 17.25
C SER A 63 9.14 3.84 17.95
N LEU A 64 9.26 2.54 17.71
CA LEU A 64 10.34 1.73 18.26
C LEU A 64 11.71 2.12 17.67
N LYS A 65 11.81 2.30 16.35
CA LYS A 65 13.04 2.74 15.68
C LYS A 65 13.46 4.13 16.13
N PHE A 66 12.52 5.07 16.24
CA PHE A 66 12.79 6.41 16.75
C PHE A 66 13.29 6.37 18.20
N SER A 67 12.65 5.58 19.07
CA SER A 67 13.07 5.41 20.47
C SER A 67 14.46 4.76 20.56
N HIS A 68 14.76 3.82 19.67
CA HIS A 68 16.08 3.19 19.58
C HIS A 68 17.16 4.21 19.21
N GLU A 69 16.92 5.11 18.25
CA GLU A 69 17.85 6.20 17.91
C GLU A 69 18.11 7.11 19.12
N MET A 70 17.08 7.47 19.87
CA MET A 70 17.21 8.33 21.06
C MET A 70 18.01 7.65 22.17
N ILE A 71 17.71 6.38 22.46
CA ILE A 71 18.44 5.61 23.48
C ILE A 71 19.89 5.35 23.05
N GLN A 72 20.12 5.08 21.77
CA GLN A 72 21.47 4.90 21.23
C GLN A 72 22.30 6.17 21.41
N ALA A 73 21.72 7.36 21.18
CA ALA A 73 22.39 8.63 21.44
C ALA A 73 22.76 8.79 22.92
N GLN A 74 21.89 8.38 23.85
CA GLN A 74 22.17 8.42 25.30
C GLN A 74 23.31 7.47 25.70
N VAL A 75 23.33 6.25 25.17
CA VAL A 75 24.42 5.29 25.40
C VAL A 75 25.75 5.84 24.89
N ILE A 76 25.77 6.43 23.68
CA ILE A 76 26.97 7.05 23.10
C ILE A 76 27.43 8.24 23.94
N ALA A 77 26.51 9.00 24.53
CA ALA A 77 26.81 10.08 25.46
C ALA A 77 27.35 9.61 26.83
N GLY A 78 27.41 8.30 27.07
CA GLY A 78 28.02 7.70 28.26
C GLY A 78 27.03 7.14 29.29
N ASP A 79 25.72 7.22 29.03
CA ASP A 79 24.71 6.59 29.90
C ASP A 79 24.62 5.07 29.61
N LEU A 80 25.59 4.32 30.13
CA LEU A 80 25.67 2.88 29.93
C LEU A 80 24.50 2.11 30.56
N ALA A 81 23.76 2.71 31.51
CA ALA A 81 22.58 2.08 32.11
C ALA A 81 21.46 1.84 31.07
N LYS A 82 21.50 2.56 29.95
CA LYS A 82 20.56 2.42 28.84
C LYS A 82 20.89 1.31 27.85
N THR A 83 22.04 0.64 28.00
CA THR A 83 22.48 -0.42 27.08
C THR A 83 21.47 -1.57 27.03
N ASP A 84 20.92 -1.96 28.17
CA ASP A 84 19.89 -3.01 28.25
C ASP A 84 18.61 -2.62 27.52
N ASP A 85 18.17 -1.37 27.66
CA ASP A 85 16.99 -0.85 26.97
C ASP A 85 17.19 -0.84 25.45
N LEU A 86 18.40 -0.51 25.00
CA LEU A 86 18.78 -0.55 23.59
C LEU A 86 18.65 -1.98 23.02
N VAL A 87 19.17 -2.98 23.73
CA VAL A 87 19.08 -4.39 23.34
C VAL A 87 17.62 -4.86 23.31
N ARG A 88 16.82 -4.48 24.31
CA ARG A 88 15.38 -4.81 24.36
C ARG A 88 14.63 -4.22 23.17
N LEU A 89 14.88 -2.94 22.85
CA LEU A 89 14.25 -2.28 21.71
C LEU A 89 14.66 -2.93 20.39
N SER A 90 15.95 -3.25 20.20
CA SER A 90 16.43 -3.93 18.99
C SER A 90 15.72 -5.27 18.78
N ASN A 91 15.54 -6.06 19.85
CA ASN A 91 14.80 -7.31 19.79
C ASN A 91 13.32 -7.11 19.44
N LEU A 92 12.67 -6.09 20.00
CA LEU A 92 11.27 -5.79 19.70
C LEU A 92 11.08 -5.31 18.25
N ILE A 93 11.98 -4.46 17.76
CA ILE A 93 12.05 -4.05 16.34
C ILE A 93 12.13 -5.29 15.45
N GLY A 94 13.05 -6.21 15.73
CA GLY A 94 13.19 -7.44 14.95
C GLY A 94 11.91 -8.30 14.91
N ARG A 95 11.17 -8.36 16.02
CA ARG A 95 9.88 -9.09 16.09
C ARG A 95 8.82 -8.42 15.21
N VAL A 96 8.68 -7.09 15.29
CA VAL A 96 7.68 -6.35 14.50
C VAL A 96 8.02 -6.38 13.01
N GLU A 97 9.30 -6.24 12.64
CA GLU A 97 9.75 -6.39 11.25
C GLU A 97 9.43 -7.79 10.71
N LYS A 98 9.67 -8.84 11.50
CA LYS A 98 9.35 -10.22 11.09
C LYS A 98 7.86 -10.40 10.84
N ASP A 99 6.99 -9.84 11.69
CA ASP A 99 5.54 -9.87 11.47
C ASP A 99 5.14 -9.13 10.19
N LEU A 100 5.68 -7.94 9.96
CA LEU A 100 5.44 -7.16 8.74
C LEU A 100 5.93 -7.89 7.48
N ARG A 101 7.11 -8.54 7.51
CA ARG A 101 7.62 -9.36 6.40
C ARG A 101 6.69 -10.54 6.12
N ARG A 102 6.22 -11.23 7.17
CA ARG A 102 5.26 -12.34 7.04
C ARG A 102 3.95 -11.89 6.39
N ARG A 103 3.41 -10.73 6.81
CA ARG A 103 2.19 -10.14 6.22
C ARG A 103 2.40 -9.73 4.77
N LYS A 104 3.54 -9.11 4.45
CA LYS A 104 3.91 -8.78 3.07
C LYS A 104 3.93 -10.03 2.19
N ALA A 105 4.61 -11.09 2.64
CA ALA A 105 4.66 -12.36 1.93
C ALA A 105 3.25 -12.97 1.74
N ALA A 106 2.40 -12.93 2.77
CA ALA A 106 1.02 -13.40 2.67
C ALA A 106 0.19 -12.60 1.66
N ARG A 107 0.34 -11.28 1.59
CA ARG A 107 -0.34 -10.45 0.57
C ARG A 107 0.11 -10.80 -0.84
N THR A 108 1.41 -10.94 -1.06
CA THR A 108 1.97 -11.34 -2.36
C THR A 108 1.44 -12.72 -2.78
N ALA A 109 1.29 -13.66 -1.84
CA ALA A 109 0.77 -14.99 -2.12
C ALA A 109 -0.72 -15.01 -2.52
N ILE A 110 -1.52 -14.04 -2.08
CA ILE A 110 -2.96 -13.94 -2.39
C ILE A 110 -3.19 -13.34 -3.79
N THR A 111 -2.23 -12.61 -4.36
CA THR A 111 -2.34 -12.10 -5.72
C THR A 111 -2.24 -13.27 -6.70
N PRO A 112 -3.26 -13.52 -7.55
CA PRO A 112 -3.24 -14.69 -8.43
C PRO A 112 -2.04 -14.59 -9.38
N PRO A 113 -1.22 -15.65 -9.53
CA PRO A 113 -0.12 -15.65 -10.48
C PRO A 113 -0.62 -15.36 -11.91
N ALA A 114 0.26 -14.89 -12.79
CA ALA A 114 -0.08 -14.53 -14.17
C ALA A 114 -0.75 -15.68 -14.97
N HIS A 115 -0.54 -16.93 -14.54
CA HIS A 115 -1.15 -18.15 -15.07
C HIS A 115 -2.30 -18.70 -14.21
N SER A 116 -2.93 -17.88 -13.38
CA SER A 116 -4.14 -18.28 -12.66
C SER A 116 -5.28 -18.55 -13.66
N LEU A 117 -6.16 -19.49 -13.33
CA LEU A 117 -7.33 -19.82 -14.13
C LEU A 117 -8.22 -18.57 -14.37
N ALA A 118 -8.34 -17.68 -13.37
CA ALA A 118 -9.04 -16.40 -13.52
C ALA A 118 -8.42 -15.52 -14.62
N ASN A 119 -7.09 -15.44 -14.68
CA ASN A 119 -6.37 -14.68 -15.71
C ASN A 119 -6.44 -15.34 -17.09
N ILE A 120 -6.41 -16.67 -17.15
CA ILE A 120 -6.56 -17.43 -18.40
C ILE A 120 -7.97 -17.26 -18.96
N ILE A 121 -9.00 -17.38 -18.12
CA ILE A 121 -10.41 -17.17 -18.50
C ILE A 121 -10.62 -15.73 -18.99
N ALA A 122 -10.08 -14.73 -18.28
CA ALA A 122 -10.17 -13.34 -18.71
C ALA A 122 -9.51 -13.11 -20.07
N ARG A 123 -8.35 -13.73 -20.33
CA ARG A 123 -7.63 -13.63 -21.60
C ARG A 123 -8.42 -14.26 -22.76
N HIS A 124 -9.03 -15.43 -22.55
CA HIS A 124 -9.86 -16.06 -23.57
C HIS A 124 -11.12 -15.27 -23.89
N ARG A 125 -11.82 -14.76 -22.88
CA ARG A 125 -13.02 -13.92 -23.09
C ARG A 125 -12.69 -12.67 -23.91
N ALA A 126 -11.57 -12.02 -23.61
CA ALA A 126 -11.12 -10.85 -24.37
C ALA A 126 -10.76 -11.20 -25.83
N ALA A 127 -10.14 -12.36 -26.07
CA ALA A 127 -9.81 -12.82 -27.41
C ALA A 127 -11.07 -13.15 -28.23
N ASP A 128 -12.06 -13.80 -27.62
CA ASP A 128 -13.34 -14.14 -28.27
C ASP A 128 -14.15 -12.90 -28.63
N GLU A 129 -14.20 -11.91 -27.74
CA GLU A 129 -14.85 -10.62 -28.00
C GLU A 129 -14.15 -9.83 -29.12
N ALA A 130 -12.82 -9.85 -29.16
CA ALA A 130 -12.03 -9.22 -30.22
C ALA A 130 -12.28 -9.90 -31.58
N ALA A 131 -12.31 -11.24 -31.63
CA ALA A 131 -12.63 -12.00 -32.84
C ALA A 131 -14.05 -11.70 -33.35
N ARG A 132 -15.03 -11.60 -32.44
CA ARG A 132 -16.42 -11.23 -32.80
C ARG A 132 -16.51 -9.82 -33.37
N ARG A 133 -15.78 -8.84 -32.80
CA ARG A 133 -15.73 -7.48 -33.35
C ARG A 133 -15.07 -7.44 -34.72
N ALA A 134 -13.97 -8.16 -34.92
CA ALA A 134 -13.28 -8.21 -36.21
C ALA A 134 -14.19 -8.83 -37.29
N ALA A 135 -14.92 -9.89 -36.96
CA ALA A 135 -15.90 -10.49 -37.87
C ALA A 135 -17.04 -9.52 -38.23
N ALA A 136 -17.56 -8.76 -37.27
CA ALA A 136 -18.61 -7.76 -37.51
C ALA A 136 -18.12 -6.55 -38.33
N ALA A 137 -16.81 -6.30 -38.39
CA ALA A 137 -16.21 -5.19 -39.11
C ALA A 137 -15.84 -5.51 -40.56
N THR A 138 -16.10 -6.73 -41.05
CA THR A 138 -15.80 -7.10 -42.45
C THR A 138 -16.91 -6.57 -43.37
N PRO A 139 -16.68 -5.55 -44.21
CA PRO A 139 -17.71 -5.05 -45.11
C PRO A 139 -18.03 -6.09 -46.20
N ALA A 140 -19.32 -6.22 -46.52
CA ALA A 140 -19.79 -7.14 -47.55
C ALA A 140 -19.12 -6.83 -48.90
N PRO A 141 -18.69 -7.86 -49.67
CA PRO A 141 -18.11 -7.65 -50.98
C PRO A 141 -19.11 -6.93 -51.88
N PRO A 142 -18.68 -5.95 -52.69
CA PRO A 142 -19.58 -5.25 -53.59
C PRO A 142 -20.23 -6.27 -54.52
N ALA A 143 -21.57 -6.25 -54.61
CA ALA A 143 -22.32 -7.11 -55.51
C ALA A 143 -21.88 -6.82 -56.95
N GLY A 144 -21.11 -7.73 -57.53
CA GLY A 144 -20.70 -7.69 -58.93
C GLY A 144 -21.83 -8.24 -59.79
N ASP A 145 -22.49 -7.36 -60.53
CA ASP A 145 -23.36 -7.68 -61.65
C ASP A 145 -22.56 -8.35 -62.78
N GLY A 146 -23.09 -9.45 -63.33
CA GLY A 146 -22.58 -10.13 -64.52
C GLY A 146 -23.22 -11.50 -64.65
N ASP A 147 -24.35 -11.69 -65.33
CA ASP A 147 -24.66 -11.49 -66.76
C ASP A 147 -23.93 -12.47 -67.71
N ASN A 148 -24.76 -13.17 -68.49
CA ASN A 148 -24.50 -14.10 -69.61
C ASN A 148 -23.81 -15.44 -69.29
N GLY A 149 -24.21 -16.60 -69.83
CA GLY A 149 -24.99 -16.92 -71.02
C GLY A 149 -24.45 -18.24 -71.59
N ASP A 150 -25.24 -18.91 -72.44
CA ASP A 150 -24.98 -20.17 -73.16
C ASP A 150 -24.97 -21.47 -72.34
N GLY A 151 -25.66 -22.55 -72.73
CA GLY A 151 -26.28 -22.87 -74.00
C GLY A 151 -25.92 -24.30 -74.40
N ARG A 152 -26.88 -25.23 -74.28
CA ARG A 152 -27.19 -26.35 -75.19
C ARG A 152 -28.19 -27.32 -74.57
#